data_AF-A0A4S4HQG7-F1
#
_entry.id   AF-A0A4S4HQG7-F1
#
_cell.length_a   1.000
_cell.length_b   1.000
_cell.length_c   1.000
_cell.angle_alpha   90.00
_cell.angle_beta   90.00
_cell.angle_gamma   90.00
#
_symmetry.space_group_name_H-M   'P 1'
#
loop_
_entity.id
_entity.type
_entity.pdbx_description
1 polymer ?
#
loop_
_entity_poly.entity_id
_entity_poly.type
_entity_poly.pdbx_seq_one_letter_code
_entity_poly.pdbx_strand_id
1 'polypeptide(L)'
;MYDYSILPNRIILCVDLRSFYASVSCIKMGLDPLHTKLAVVGDVNRNGSIVLAATPPLKAMGVKKLARLYEIPREKDILIVNPIMGTYIKCSNYITKLALQYVPIEDFHQYSIDEFFMDITDSIHLFARNSNEFALQFKREIYEHTRIECTIGIAPNLLMSKVVLDIEAKKNKDGVAYWTYEDIPTKLWSIRPLSKFWRISHKTETKLNQKGVHSIGEGEEQISLFDNIIQREKEIKLMKVMDEIRTKFGKNSILREISYTNNATARYRNTLLGGHKA
;
A
#
# COMPACT_ATOMS: atom_id res chain seq x y z
N MET A 1 9.62 -21.21 7.56
CA MET A 1 8.33 -20.58 7.20
C MET A 1 7.93 -19.69 8.36
N TYR A 2 7.54 -18.44 8.12
CA TYR A 2 7.16 -17.53 9.20
C TYR A 2 5.84 -18.00 9.82
N ASP A 3 5.72 -17.95 11.15
CA ASP A 3 4.47 -18.28 11.83
C ASP A 3 3.55 -17.06 11.78
N TYR A 4 2.47 -17.14 11.01
CA TYR A 4 1.50 -16.06 10.87
C TYR A 4 0.45 -16.05 11.98
N SER A 5 0.36 -17.11 12.80
CA SER A 5 -0.65 -17.22 13.87
C SER A 5 -0.43 -16.20 15.00
N ILE A 6 0.81 -15.70 15.14
CA ILE A 6 1.16 -14.68 16.13
C ILE A 6 0.82 -13.25 15.67
N LEU A 7 0.40 -13.07 14.41
CA LEU A 7 0.06 -11.75 13.89
C LEU A 7 -1.43 -11.44 14.09
N PRO A 8 -1.81 -10.16 14.28
CA PRO A 8 -3.21 -9.76 14.37
C PRO A 8 -3.98 -10.17 13.11
N ASN A 9 -5.03 -10.97 13.28
CA ASN A 9 -5.88 -11.42 12.19
C ASN A 9 -7.23 -10.68 12.22
N ARG A 10 -7.23 -9.46 11.65
CA ARG A 10 -8.38 -8.56 11.64
C ARG A 10 -9.12 -8.59 10.30
N ILE A 11 -10.27 -7.95 10.22
CA ILE A 11 -11.01 -7.77 8.97
C ILE A 11 -10.95 -6.29 8.61
N ILE A 12 -9.85 -5.90 7.96
CA ILE A 12 -9.64 -4.51 7.53
C ILE A 12 -10.11 -4.34 6.09
N LEU A 13 -11.03 -3.39 5.89
CA LEU A 13 -11.42 -2.91 4.57
C LEU A 13 -10.61 -1.67 4.22
N CYS A 14 -10.00 -1.67 3.04
CA CYS A 14 -9.54 -0.47 2.35
C CYS A 14 -10.59 -0.14 1.28
N VAL A 15 -11.11 1.09 1.25
CA VAL A 15 -12.17 1.52 0.33
C VAL A 15 -11.65 2.70 -0.50
N ASP A 16 -11.70 2.60 -1.83
CA ASP A 16 -11.24 3.61 -2.80
C ASP A 16 -12.42 4.01 -3.72
N LEU A 17 -12.79 5.29 -3.73
CA LEU A 17 -13.88 5.83 -4.54
C LEU A 17 -13.41 6.08 -5.98
N ARG A 18 -14.06 5.44 -6.94
CA ARG A 18 -13.63 5.42 -8.34
C ARG A 18 -13.75 6.80 -8.97
N SER A 19 -12.61 7.32 -9.45
CA SER A 19 -12.53 8.58 -10.20
C SER A 19 -13.21 9.76 -9.48
N PHE A 20 -13.09 9.81 -8.15
CA PHE A 20 -13.96 10.57 -7.25
C PHE A 20 -14.33 11.99 -7.73
N TYR A 21 -13.36 12.89 -7.99
CA TYR A 21 -13.70 14.26 -8.42
C TYR A 21 -14.47 14.31 -9.73
N ALA A 22 -14.11 13.46 -10.70
CA ALA A 22 -14.79 13.40 -11.98
C ALA A 22 -16.19 12.79 -11.83
N SER A 23 -16.34 11.75 -11.00
CA SER A 23 -17.63 11.14 -10.71
C SER A 23 -18.58 12.12 -10.02
N VAL A 24 -18.12 12.82 -8.98
CA VAL A 24 -18.93 13.85 -8.29
C VAL A 24 -19.31 14.99 -9.23
N SER A 25 -18.39 15.46 -10.07
CA SER A 25 -18.69 16.50 -11.06
C SER A 25 -19.74 16.04 -12.09
N CYS A 26 -19.62 14.82 -12.63
CA CYS A 26 -20.62 14.24 -13.53
C CYS A 26 -22.01 14.19 -12.87
N ILE A 27 -22.09 13.62 -11.66
CA ILE A 27 -23.36 13.46 -10.94
C ILE A 27 -23.97 14.83 -10.63
N LYS A 28 -23.15 15.82 -10.25
CA LYS A 28 -23.62 17.18 -10.01
C LYS A 28 -24.21 17.85 -11.26
N MET A 29 -23.76 17.43 -12.45
CA MET A 29 -24.27 17.87 -13.75
C MET A 29 -25.46 17.03 -14.25
N GLY A 30 -25.93 16.03 -13.49
CA GLY A 30 -26.99 15.12 -13.91
C GLY A 30 -26.53 14.07 -14.93
N LEU A 31 -25.22 13.78 -14.97
CA LEU A 31 -24.61 12.85 -15.92
C LEU A 31 -24.11 11.58 -15.22
N ASP A 32 -24.07 10.47 -15.96
CA ASP A 32 -23.53 9.19 -15.48
C ASP A 32 -22.01 9.13 -15.68
N PRO A 33 -21.19 9.01 -14.62
CA PRO A 33 -19.74 8.89 -14.71
C PRO A 33 -19.25 7.69 -15.53
N LEU A 34 -20.04 6.62 -15.66
CA LEU A 34 -19.67 5.41 -16.40
C LEU A 34 -19.73 5.60 -17.91
N HIS A 35 -20.55 6.53 -18.38
CA HIS A 35 -20.82 6.74 -19.80
C HIS A 35 -20.31 8.10 -20.31
N THR A 36 -20.02 9.03 -19.40
CA THR A 36 -19.60 10.40 -19.74
C THR A 36 -18.08 10.50 -19.83
N LYS A 37 -17.55 11.13 -20.89
CA LYS A 37 -16.14 11.56 -20.97
C LYS A 37 -15.98 12.91 -20.27
N LEU A 38 -15.47 12.93 -19.04
CA LEU A 38 -15.26 14.17 -18.29
C LEU A 38 -13.89 14.21 -17.60
N ALA A 39 -13.22 15.36 -17.67
CA ALA A 39 -12.01 15.69 -16.95
C ALA A 39 -12.25 16.84 -15.96
N VAL A 40 -11.75 16.67 -14.74
CA VAL A 40 -11.61 17.78 -13.78
C VAL A 40 -10.19 18.30 -13.88
N VAL A 41 -10.04 19.57 -14.22
CA VAL A 41 -8.76 20.25 -14.46
C VAL A 41 -8.63 21.41 -13.49
N GLY A 42 -7.46 21.56 -12.86
CA GLY A 42 -7.26 22.58 -11.81
C GLY A 42 -7.71 23.99 -12.25
N ASP A 43 -7.16 24.46 -13.36
CA ASP A 43 -7.59 25.66 -14.09
C ASP A 43 -7.77 25.37 -15.58
N VAL A 44 -9.01 25.45 -16.09
CA VAL A 44 -9.34 25.23 -17.50
C VAL A 44 -8.81 26.32 -18.43
N ASN A 45 -8.50 27.51 -17.90
CA ASN A 45 -7.96 28.62 -18.70
C ASN A 45 -6.44 28.52 -18.89
N ARG A 46 -5.78 27.65 -18.14
CA ARG A 46 -4.33 27.44 -18.20
C ARG A 46 -4.03 26.14 -18.92
N ASN A 47 -3.52 26.22 -20.16
CA ASN A 47 -3.24 25.04 -20.99
C ASN A 47 -2.27 24.02 -20.34
N GLY A 48 -1.33 24.49 -19.50
CA GLY A 48 -0.43 23.63 -18.71
C GLY A 48 -1.00 23.13 -17.38
N SER A 49 -2.29 23.36 -17.11
CA SER A 49 -2.96 22.90 -15.90
C SER A 49 -3.03 21.38 -15.86
N ILE A 50 -3.08 20.85 -14.64
CA ILE A 50 -3.09 19.43 -14.38
C ILE A 50 -4.51 18.87 -14.36
N VAL A 51 -4.68 17.68 -14.93
CA VAL A 51 -5.87 16.87 -14.79
C VAL A 51 -5.87 16.24 -13.41
N LEU A 52 -6.80 16.65 -12.56
CA LEU A 52 -6.98 16.16 -11.19
C LEU A 52 -7.67 14.79 -11.19
N ALA A 53 -8.68 14.63 -12.03
CA ALA A 53 -9.39 13.37 -12.21
C ALA A 53 -10.02 13.28 -13.61
N ALA A 54 -10.28 12.06 -14.05
CA ALA A 54 -10.98 11.77 -15.29
C ALA A 54 -11.91 10.57 -15.09
N THR A 55 -13.05 10.57 -15.77
CA THR A 55 -14.00 9.45 -15.76
C THR A 55 -13.42 8.20 -16.44
N PRO A 56 -13.94 6.99 -16.18
CA PRO A 56 -13.46 5.78 -16.83
C PRO A 56 -13.45 5.83 -18.37
N PRO A 57 -14.49 6.34 -19.07
CA PRO A 57 -14.45 6.46 -20.54
C PRO A 57 -13.31 7.33 -21.04
N LEU A 58 -13.02 8.45 -20.37
CA LEU A 58 -11.93 9.33 -20.77
C LEU A 58 -10.54 8.72 -20.47
N LYS A 59 -10.40 7.98 -19.37
CA LYS A 59 -9.17 7.21 -19.06
C LYS A 59 -8.92 6.12 -20.10
N ALA A 60 -9.96 5.49 -20.62
CA ALA A 60 -9.85 4.48 -21.69
C ALA A 60 -9.27 5.05 -22.99
N MET A 61 -9.38 6.37 -23.20
CA MET A 61 -8.76 7.09 -24.32
C MET A 61 -7.27 7.41 -24.09
N GLY A 62 -6.67 6.96 -22.98
CA GLY A 62 -5.26 7.15 -22.69
C GLY A 62 -4.91 8.36 -21.82
N VAL A 63 -5.91 9.12 -21.33
CA VAL A 63 -5.67 10.23 -20.39
C VAL A 63 -5.21 9.67 -19.04
N LYS A 64 -3.93 9.87 -18.72
CA LYS A 64 -3.30 9.38 -17.49
C LYS A 64 -3.57 10.30 -16.30
N LYS A 65 -3.38 9.78 -15.08
CA LYS A 65 -3.27 10.62 -13.88
C LYS A 65 -2.12 11.61 -14.08
N LEU A 66 -2.30 12.86 -13.62
CA LEU A 66 -1.32 13.94 -13.75
C LEU A 66 -1.03 14.39 -15.19
N ALA A 67 -1.85 13.98 -16.16
CA ALA A 67 -1.83 14.55 -17.51
C ALA A 67 -2.08 16.07 -17.47
N ARG A 68 -1.69 16.76 -18.54
CA ARG A 68 -1.94 18.18 -18.74
C ARG A 68 -3.19 18.39 -19.57
N LEU A 69 -3.82 19.55 -19.41
CA LEU A 69 -5.00 19.94 -20.18
C LEU A 69 -4.76 19.81 -21.70
N TYR A 70 -3.58 20.21 -22.18
CA TYR A 70 -3.24 20.07 -23.61
C TYR A 70 -3.10 18.62 -24.10
N GLU A 71 -2.98 17.63 -23.21
CA GLU A 71 -2.89 16.20 -23.56
C GLU A 71 -4.28 15.55 -23.69
N ILE A 72 -5.35 16.25 -23.31
CA ILE A 72 -6.71 15.76 -23.50
C ILE A 72 -7.08 15.86 -24.99
N PRO A 73 -7.62 14.79 -25.61
CA PRO A 73 -8.12 14.85 -26.98
C PRO A 73 -9.15 15.96 -27.17
N ARG A 74 -9.10 16.66 -28.31
CA ARG A 74 -10.06 17.74 -28.64
C ARG A 74 -11.28 17.17 -29.37
N GLU A 75 -12.07 16.36 -28.67
CA GLU A 75 -13.34 15.84 -29.17
C GLU A 75 -14.51 16.63 -28.57
N LYS A 76 -15.60 16.78 -29.34
CA LYS A 76 -16.76 17.61 -28.94
C LYS A 76 -17.56 17.03 -27.76
N ASP A 77 -17.40 15.74 -27.49
CA ASP A 77 -18.11 15.00 -26.44
C ASP A 77 -17.31 14.89 -25.13
N ILE A 78 -16.13 15.51 -25.05
CA ILE A 78 -15.32 15.56 -23.83
C ILE A 78 -15.64 16.83 -23.03
N LEU A 79 -16.10 16.63 -21.80
CA LEU A 79 -16.39 17.71 -20.86
C LEU A 79 -15.14 18.02 -20.02
N ILE A 80 -14.77 19.29 -19.94
CA ILE A 80 -13.64 19.76 -19.12
C ILE A 80 -14.17 20.79 -18.13
N VAL A 81 -13.98 20.53 -16.84
CA VAL A 81 -14.52 21.38 -15.76
C VAL A 81 -13.47 21.71 -14.71
N ASN A 82 -13.64 22.85 -14.04
CA ASN A 82 -12.87 23.18 -12.84
C ASN A 82 -13.32 22.34 -11.62
N PRO A 83 -12.45 22.17 -10.60
CA PRO A 83 -12.82 21.48 -9.37
C PRO A 83 -13.84 22.25 -8.54
N ILE A 84 -14.81 21.53 -7.96
CA ILE A 84 -15.81 22.05 -7.03
C ILE A 84 -15.55 21.54 -5.60
N MET A 85 -14.43 21.95 -5.00
CA MET A 85 -13.89 21.39 -3.74
C MET A 85 -14.91 21.26 -2.60
N GLY A 86 -15.75 22.28 -2.39
CA GLY A 86 -16.77 22.24 -1.34
C GLY A 86 -17.79 21.10 -1.53
N THR A 87 -18.12 20.75 -2.77
CA THR A 87 -19.01 19.62 -3.10
C THR A 87 -18.30 18.28 -2.87
N TYR A 88 -17.02 18.18 -3.22
CA TYR A 88 -16.22 16.97 -3.00
C TYR A 88 -16.12 16.64 -1.50
N ILE A 89 -15.84 17.64 -0.66
CA ILE A 89 -15.75 17.47 0.79
C ILE A 89 -17.10 17.04 1.38
N LYS A 90 -18.21 17.66 0.94
CA LYS A 90 -19.56 17.27 1.38
C LYS A 90 -19.89 15.83 1.02
N CYS A 91 -19.55 15.40 -0.19
CA CYS A 91 -19.78 14.03 -0.64
C CYS A 91 -18.92 13.01 0.15
N SER A 92 -17.63 13.31 0.35
CA SER A 92 -16.72 12.48 1.15
C SER A 92 -17.23 12.33 2.59
N ASN A 93 -17.57 13.44 3.25
CA ASN A 93 -18.12 13.41 4.61
C ASN A 93 -19.44 12.63 4.70
N TYR A 94 -20.25 12.64 3.65
CA TYR A 94 -21.47 11.83 3.60
C TYR A 94 -21.16 10.33 3.54
N ILE A 95 -20.19 9.92 2.72
CA ILE A 95 -19.74 8.52 2.66
C ILE A 95 -19.08 8.10 3.97
N THR A 96 -18.29 8.98 4.61
CA THR A 96 -17.75 8.74 5.95
C THR A 96 -18.87 8.52 6.97
N LYS A 97 -19.97 9.28 6.90
CA LYS A 97 -21.14 9.05 7.78
C LYS A 97 -21.79 7.69 7.55
N LEU A 98 -21.86 7.20 6.30
CA LEU A 98 -22.33 5.84 6.01
C LEU A 98 -21.39 4.80 6.65
N ALA A 99 -20.07 4.96 6.50
CA ALA A 99 -19.10 4.05 7.10
C ALA A 99 -19.22 3.98 8.63
N LEU A 100 -19.41 5.14 9.29
CA LEU A 100 -19.54 5.25 10.75
C LEU A 100 -20.87 4.69 11.31
N GLN A 101 -21.80 4.23 10.46
CA GLN A 101 -22.94 3.44 10.91
C GLN A 101 -22.55 1.98 11.23
N TYR A 102 -21.41 1.52 10.71
CA TYR A 102 -20.96 0.14 10.81
C TYR A 102 -19.79 -0.06 11.77
N VAL A 103 -19.01 0.98 12.04
CA VAL A 103 -17.84 0.93 12.92
C VAL A 103 -17.79 2.18 13.80
N PRO A 104 -17.27 2.08 15.03
CA PRO A 104 -17.00 3.26 15.84
C PRO A 104 -15.86 4.09 15.21
N ILE A 105 -15.70 5.33 15.69
CA ILE A 105 -14.75 6.29 15.08
C ILE A 105 -13.30 5.83 15.23
N GLU A 106 -12.96 5.12 16.31
CA GLU A 106 -11.64 4.53 16.56
C GLU A 106 -11.24 3.45 15.55
N ASP A 107 -12.22 2.78 14.95
CA ASP A 107 -12.02 1.74 13.94
C ASP A 107 -12.10 2.29 12.51
N PHE A 108 -12.35 3.59 12.35
CA PHE A 108 -12.37 4.29 11.07
C PHE A 108 -11.11 5.13 10.89
N HIS A 109 -10.44 4.98 9.74
CA HIS A 109 -9.25 5.75 9.41
C HIS A 109 -9.38 6.42 8.04
N GLN A 110 -9.59 7.75 8.05
CA GLN A 110 -9.58 8.56 6.83
C GLN A 110 -8.15 8.67 6.27
N TYR A 111 -7.94 8.25 5.01
CA TYR A 111 -6.63 8.33 4.36
C TYR A 111 -6.54 9.51 3.37
N SER A 112 -7.58 9.73 2.58
CA SER A 112 -7.77 10.89 1.71
C SER A 112 -9.26 11.19 1.56
N ILE A 113 -9.64 12.17 0.75
CA ILE A 113 -11.05 12.49 0.49
C ILE A 113 -11.81 11.35 -0.23
N ASP A 114 -11.09 10.50 -0.95
CA ASP A 114 -11.61 9.40 -1.77
C ASP A 114 -11.17 8.01 -1.28
N GLU A 115 -10.43 7.93 -0.18
CA GLU A 115 -9.92 6.67 0.34
C GLU A 115 -9.95 6.64 1.87
N PHE A 116 -10.41 5.53 2.43
CA PHE A 116 -10.43 5.29 3.87
C PHE A 116 -10.28 3.82 4.19
N PHE A 117 -9.98 3.54 5.46
CA PHE A 117 -9.94 2.21 6.02
C PHE A 117 -10.97 2.08 7.13
N MET A 118 -11.50 0.87 7.30
CA MET A 118 -12.34 0.54 8.43
C MET A 118 -12.05 -0.87 8.94
N ASP A 119 -11.95 -1.01 10.25
CA ASP A 119 -11.83 -2.29 10.93
C ASP A 119 -13.22 -2.79 11.30
N ILE A 120 -13.69 -3.85 10.64
CA ILE A 120 -15.03 -4.41 10.89
C ILE A 120 -14.98 -5.66 11.76
N THR A 121 -13.81 -5.98 12.33
CA THR A 121 -13.57 -7.25 13.03
C THR A 121 -14.64 -7.52 14.08
N ASP A 122 -14.91 -6.53 14.93
CA ASP A 122 -15.82 -6.69 16.06
C ASP A 122 -17.28 -6.39 15.69
N SER A 123 -17.55 -5.65 14.61
CA SER A 123 -18.90 -5.21 14.25
C SER A 123 -19.57 -6.06 13.16
N ILE A 124 -18.81 -6.82 12.36
CA ILE A 124 -19.32 -7.51 11.17
C ILE A 124 -20.50 -8.45 11.46
N HIS A 125 -20.47 -9.14 12.61
CA HIS A 125 -21.48 -10.12 13.01
C HIS A 125 -22.90 -9.53 13.15
N LEU A 126 -23.00 -8.20 13.30
CA LEU A 126 -24.28 -7.48 13.37
C LEU A 126 -24.90 -7.24 11.99
N PHE A 127 -24.09 -7.29 10.92
CA PHE A 127 -24.47 -6.79 9.60
C PHE A 127 -24.37 -7.83 8.49
N ALA A 128 -23.47 -8.81 8.60
CA ALA A 128 -23.24 -9.81 7.57
C ALA A 128 -22.66 -11.12 8.13
N ARG A 129 -22.74 -12.21 7.35
CA ARG A 129 -22.19 -13.51 7.74
C ARG A 129 -20.68 -13.61 7.48
N ASN A 130 -20.18 -12.86 6.51
CA ASN A 130 -18.77 -12.83 6.14
C ASN A 130 -18.39 -11.49 5.50
N SER A 131 -17.07 -11.25 5.39
CA SER A 131 -16.51 -9.97 4.93
C SER A 131 -16.83 -9.65 3.47
N ASN A 132 -16.99 -10.67 2.62
CA ASN A 132 -17.34 -10.48 1.21
C ASN A 132 -18.80 -10.00 1.07
N GLU A 133 -19.73 -10.64 1.77
CA GLU A 133 -21.14 -10.22 1.83
C GLU A 133 -21.25 -8.77 2.32
N PHE A 134 -20.56 -8.44 3.43
CA PHE A 134 -20.51 -7.07 3.95
C PHE A 134 -19.99 -6.07 2.91
N ALA A 135 -18.85 -6.37 2.27
CA ALA A 135 -18.26 -5.47 1.28
C ALA A 135 -19.18 -5.23 0.08
N LEU A 136 -19.86 -6.25 -0.43
CA LEU A 136 -20.83 -6.11 -1.52
C LEU A 136 -22.08 -5.33 -1.11
N GLN A 137 -22.56 -5.50 0.13
CA GLN A 137 -23.65 -4.69 0.68
C GLN A 137 -23.24 -3.23 0.82
N PHE A 138 -22.14 -2.96 1.50
CA PHE A 138 -21.65 -1.61 1.75
C PHE A 138 -21.34 -0.85 0.44
N LYS A 139 -20.73 -1.55 -0.53
CA LYS A 139 -20.52 -1.00 -1.88
C LYS A 139 -21.83 -0.63 -2.58
N ARG A 140 -22.85 -1.49 -2.50
CA ARG A 140 -24.18 -1.19 -3.07
C ARG A 140 -24.81 0.02 -2.40
N GLU A 141 -24.73 0.11 -1.08
CA GLU A 141 -25.29 1.23 -0.33
C GLU A 141 -24.63 2.56 -0.69
N ILE A 142 -23.28 2.61 -0.79
CA ILE A 142 -22.55 3.79 -1.27
C ILE A 142 -23.08 4.19 -2.65
N TYR A 143 -23.21 3.23 -3.57
CA TYR A 143 -23.69 3.51 -4.93
C TYR A 143 -25.14 3.99 -4.96
N GLU A 144 -26.03 3.39 -4.17
CA GLU A 144 -27.44 3.77 -4.12
C GLU A 144 -27.64 5.21 -3.63
N HIS A 145 -26.89 5.61 -2.59
CA HIS A 145 -27.02 6.93 -2.00
C HIS A 145 -26.25 8.03 -2.75
N THR A 146 -25.13 7.67 -3.40
CA THR A 146 -24.22 8.66 -3.98
C THR A 146 -24.06 8.57 -5.48
N ARG A 147 -24.44 7.45 -6.11
CA ARG A 147 -24.13 7.07 -7.49
C ARG A 147 -22.62 6.96 -7.79
N ILE A 148 -21.79 6.89 -6.76
CA ILE A 148 -20.34 6.72 -6.89
C ILE A 148 -19.98 5.26 -6.69
N GLU A 149 -19.25 4.69 -7.64
CA GLU A 149 -18.67 3.35 -7.48
C GLU A 149 -17.45 3.39 -6.56
N CYS A 150 -17.26 2.36 -5.76
CA CYS A 150 -16.04 2.14 -4.99
C CYS A 150 -15.41 0.78 -5.28
N THR A 151 -14.15 0.61 -4.89
CA THR A 151 -13.44 -0.67 -4.89
C THR A 151 -13.02 -0.98 -3.45
N ILE A 152 -13.07 -2.26 -3.04
CA ILE A 152 -12.79 -2.67 -1.68
C ILE A 152 -11.74 -3.78 -1.65
N GLY A 153 -10.64 -3.57 -0.93
CA GLY A 153 -9.67 -4.61 -0.62
C GLY A 153 -9.78 -5.01 0.85
N ILE A 154 -9.81 -6.30 1.13
CA ILE A 154 -10.03 -6.84 2.46
C ILE A 154 -8.81 -7.67 2.87
N ALA A 155 -8.26 -7.43 4.07
CA ALA A 155 -7.13 -8.22 4.58
C ALA A 155 -6.92 -8.11 6.10
N PRO A 156 -6.02 -8.93 6.71
CA PRO A 156 -5.68 -8.91 8.14
C PRO A 156 -5.16 -7.59 8.72
N ASN A 157 -4.66 -6.68 7.89
CA ASN A 157 -4.06 -5.42 8.32
C ASN A 157 -4.15 -4.35 7.21
N LEU A 158 -3.91 -3.09 7.59
CA LEU A 158 -4.00 -1.90 6.71
C LEU A 158 -3.11 -2.00 5.46
N LEU A 159 -1.87 -2.49 5.61
CA LEU A 159 -0.94 -2.62 4.49
C LEU A 159 -1.47 -3.61 3.46
N MET A 160 -1.87 -4.80 3.91
CA MET A 160 -2.38 -5.83 3.02
C MET A 160 -3.69 -5.40 2.36
N SER A 161 -4.64 -4.79 3.09
CA SER A 161 -5.94 -4.41 2.52
C SER A 161 -5.77 -3.38 1.40
N LYS A 162 -4.82 -2.44 1.55
CA LYS A 162 -4.45 -1.49 0.49
C LYS A 162 -3.81 -2.17 -0.72
N VAL A 163 -2.90 -3.11 -0.49
CA VAL A 163 -2.24 -3.87 -1.57
C VAL A 163 -3.25 -4.72 -2.33
N VAL A 164 -4.14 -5.40 -1.62
CA VAL A 164 -5.26 -6.18 -2.20
C VAL A 164 -6.12 -5.30 -3.09
N LEU A 165 -6.49 -4.11 -2.59
CA LEU A 165 -7.29 -3.15 -3.33
C LEU A 165 -6.63 -2.77 -4.65
N ASP A 166 -5.35 -2.38 -4.61
CA ASP A 166 -4.63 -1.86 -5.78
C ASP A 166 -4.27 -2.95 -6.81
N ILE A 167 -3.99 -4.17 -6.37
CA ILE A 167 -3.46 -5.24 -7.23
C ILE A 167 -4.54 -6.15 -7.76
N GLU A 168 -5.56 -6.46 -6.98
CA GLU A 168 -6.57 -7.47 -7.30
C GLU A 168 -7.97 -6.87 -7.40
N ALA A 169 -8.44 -6.18 -6.36
CA ALA A 169 -9.84 -5.70 -6.31
C ALA A 169 -10.19 -4.79 -7.49
N LYS A 170 -9.31 -3.86 -7.89
CA LYS A 170 -9.52 -2.97 -9.04
C LYS A 170 -9.70 -3.70 -10.39
N LYS A 171 -9.31 -4.97 -10.48
CA LYS A 171 -9.42 -5.80 -11.69
C LYS A 171 -10.63 -6.74 -11.65
N ASN A 172 -11.16 -7.02 -10.46
CA ASN A 172 -12.32 -7.87 -10.30
C ASN A 172 -13.58 -7.17 -10.81
N LYS A 173 -14.51 -7.95 -11.39
CA LYS A 173 -15.75 -7.41 -11.97
C LYS A 173 -16.64 -6.74 -10.93
N ASP A 174 -16.70 -7.31 -9.73
CA ASP A 174 -17.43 -6.77 -8.58
C ASP A 174 -16.65 -5.67 -7.83
N GLY A 175 -15.36 -5.50 -8.13
CA GLY A 175 -14.49 -4.53 -7.47
C GLY A 175 -14.17 -4.88 -6.03
N VAL A 176 -14.19 -6.16 -5.65
CA VAL A 176 -13.84 -6.62 -4.29
C VAL A 176 -12.79 -7.72 -4.36
N ALA A 177 -11.81 -7.70 -3.45
CA ALA A 177 -10.88 -8.82 -3.27
C ALA A 177 -10.52 -9.01 -1.80
N TYR A 178 -10.15 -10.23 -1.43
CA TYR A 178 -9.80 -10.62 -0.06
C TYR A 178 -8.55 -11.48 -0.04
N TRP A 179 -7.56 -11.09 0.75
CA TRP A 179 -6.38 -11.92 1.03
C TRP A 179 -6.27 -12.23 2.51
N THR A 180 -5.66 -13.38 2.79
CA THR A 180 -5.26 -13.88 4.10
C THR A 180 -3.73 -13.95 4.19
N TYR A 181 -3.19 -14.37 5.33
CA TYR A 181 -1.74 -14.55 5.47
C TYR A 181 -1.21 -15.68 4.57
N GLU A 182 -2.04 -16.67 4.27
CA GLU A 182 -1.77 -17.80 3.38
C GLU A 182 -1.53 -17.35 1.92
N ASP A 183 -2.08 -16.19 1.53
CA ASP A 183 -1.88 -15.60 0.21
C ASP A 183 -0.52 -14.90 0.05
N ILE A 184 0.19 -14.60 1.15
CA ILE A 184 1.43 -13.82 1.10
C ILE A 184 2.49 -14.46 0.19
N PRO A 185 2.82 -15.77 0.32
CA PRO A 185 3.90 -16.37 -0.44
C PRO A 185 3.66 -16.36 -1.96
N THR A 186 2.40 -16.53 -2.37
CA THR A 186 2.04 -16.64 -3.78
C THR A 186 1.70 -15.30 -4.42
N LYS A 187 1.05 -14.39 -3.67
CA LYS A 187 0.53 -13.13 -4.22
C LYS A 187 1.36 -11.91 -3.83
N LEU A 188 1.75 -11.77 -2.55
CA LEU A 188 2.44 -10.57 -2.07
C LEU A 188 3.93 -10.58 -2.44
N TRP A 189 4.61 -11.71 -2.25
CA TRP A 189 6.04 -11.82 -2.57
C TRP A 189 6.34 -11.74 -4.07
N SER A 190 5.36 -12.09 -4.92
CA SER A 190 5.46 -12.09 -6.38
C SER A 190 5.17 -10.72 -7.03
N ILE A 191 4.86 -9.68 -6.25
CA ILE A 191 4.51 -8.35 -6.79
C ILE A 191 5.68 -7.71 -7.56
N ARG A 192 5.54 -7.61 -8.88
CA ARG A 192 6.50 -6.94 -9.78
C ARG A 192 5.80 -6.02 -10.80
N PRO A 193 6.44 -4.90 -11.20
CA PRO A 193 7.60 -4.24 -10.58
C PRO A 193 7.36 -3.86 -9.11
N LEU A 194 8.43 -3.59 -8.35
CA LEU A 194 8.35 -3.22 -6.93
C LEU A 194 7.51 -1.95 -6.73
N SER A 195 7.50 -1.05 -7.71
CA SER A 195 6.66 0.16 -7.71
C SER A 195 5.14 -0.11 -7.71
N LYS A 196 4.70 -1.35 -7.95
CA LYS A 196 3.30 -1.75 -7.74
C LYS A 196 2.96 -1.97 -6.27
N PHE A 197 3.96 -2.17 -5.42
CA PHE A 197 3.76 -2.32 -3.99
C PHE A 197 3.53 -0.94 -3.35
N TRP A 198 2.53 -0.85 -2.46
CA TRP A 198 2.20 0.40 -1.80
C TRP A 198 3.41 0.96 -1.03
N ARG A 199 3.61 2.29 -1.12
CA ARG A 199 4.77 3.04 -0.58
C ARG A 199 6.11 2.85 -1.29
N ILE A 200 6.22 1.99 -2.32
CA ILE A 200 7.42 1.93 -3.15
C ILE A 200 7.23 2.79 -4.39
N SER A 201 7.94 3.92 -4.46
CA SER A 201 7.96 4.76 -5.66
C SER A 201 8.87 4.18 -6.74
N HIS A 202 8.71 4.57 -8.00
CA HIS A 202 9.68 4.22 -9.06
C HIS A 202 11.12 4.60 -8.69
N LYS A 203 11.33 5.75 -8.04
CA LYS A 203 12.67 6.17 -7.58
C LYS A 203 13.21 5.22 -6.51
N THR A 204 12.36 4.78 -5.58
CA THR A 204 12.71 3.81 -4.55
C THR A 204 13.03 2.46 -5.17
N GLU A 205 12.20 1.99 -6.10
CA GLU A 205 12.44 0.77 -6.86
C GLU A 205 13.78 0.82 -7.60
N THR A 206 14.11 1.91 -8.30
CA THR A 206 15.42 2.03 -8.96
C THR A 206 16.57 1.84 -7.98
N LYS A 207 16.47 2.44 -6.77
CA LYS A 207 17.49 2.29 -5.72
C LYS A 207 17.54 0.86 -5.17
N LEU A 208 16.40 0.20 -4.98
CA LEU A 208 16.33 -1.19 -4.51
C LEU A 208 16.90 -2.16 -5.55
N ASN A 209 16.54 -1.98 -6.83
CA ASN A 209 17.08 -2.75 -7.94
C ASN A 209 18.61 -2.58 -8.07
N GLN A 210 19.14 -1.37 -7.86
CA GLN A 210 20.60 -1.13 -7.83
C GLN A 210 21.29 -1.86 -6.67
N LYS A 211 20.56 -2.17 -5.59
CA LYS A 211 21.03 -2.97 -4.45
C LYS A 211 20.74 -4.47 -4.60
N GLY A 212 20.28 -4.93 -5.77
CA GLY A 212 19.96 -6.34 -6.04
C GLY A 212 18.64 -6.83 -5.47
N VAL A 213 17.81 -5.94 -4.92
CA VAL A 213 16.47 -6.28 -4.43
C VAL A 213 15.48 -6.04 -5.57
N HIS A 214 15.07 -7.11 -6.23
CA HIS A 214 14.09 -7.04 -7.31
C HIS A 214 12.69 -7.44 -6.86
N SER A 215 12.56 -7.90 -5.60
CA SER A 215 11.37 -8.53 -5.08
C SER A 215 11.03 -8.19 -3.64
N ILE A 216 9.74 -8.27 -3.32
CA ILE A 216 9.31 -8.25 -1.91
C ILE A 216 9.76 -9.52 -1.17
N GLY A 217 9.80 -10.67 -1.86
CA GLY A 217 10.25 -11.95 -1.28
C GLY A 217 11.72 -12.31 -1.54
N GLU A 218 12.49 -11.54 -2.32
CA GLU A 218 13.92 -11.84 -2.50
C GLU A 218 14.69 -11.24 -1.34
N GLY A 219 15.05 -12.15 -0.44
CA GLY A 219 15.99 -11.97 0.64
C GLY A 219 16.13 -13.33 1.29
N GLU A 220 17.12 -14.13 0.86
CA GLU A 220 17.53 -15.32 1.63
C GLU A 220 18.04 -14.91 3.02
N GLU A 221 18.42 -13.64 3.18
CA GLU A 221 18.41 -12.94 4.46
C GLU A 221 17.17 -12.06 4.57
N GLN A 222 16.36 -12.32 5.59
CA GLN A 222 15.24 -11.48 5.98
C GLN A 222 15.75 -10.08 6.33
N ILE A 223 15.64 -9.14 5.38
CA ILE A 223 15.79 -7.72 5.64
C ILE A 223 14.42 -7.24 6.08
N SER A 224 14.22 -7.01 7.37
CA SER A 224 13.00 -6.38 7.84
C SER A 224 12.93 -4.98 7.25
N LEU A 225 11.78 -4.60 6.69
CA LEU A 225 11.51 -3.25 6.17
C LEU A 225 11.67 -2.16 7.26
N PHE A 226 11.76 -2.58 8.53
CA PHE A 226 11.91 -1.75 9.72
C PHE A 226 13.35 -1.69 10.26
N ASP A 227 14.29 -2.43 9.67
CA ASP A 227 15.69 -2.38 10.09
C ASP A 227 16.34 -1.07 9.63
N ASN A 228 17.12 -0.43 10.49
CA ASN A 228 17.94 0.71 10.12
C ASN A 228 19.08 0.26 9.19
N ILE A 229 18.83 0.31 7.88
CA ILE A 229 19.74 -0.13 6.80
C ILE A 229 21.15 0.47 6.97
N ILE A 230 21.25 1.73 7.43
CA ILE A 230 22.53 2.41 7.62
C ILE A 230 23.34 1.79 8.77
N GLN A 231 22.66 1.41 9.85
CA GLN A 231 23.29 0.80 11.01
C GLN A 231 23.77 -0.62 10.71
N ARG A 232 22.98 -1.41 9.97
CA ARG A 232 23.36 -2.75 9.53
C ARG A 232 24.52 -2.74 8.53
N GLU A 233 24.54 -1.80 7.57
CA GLU A 233 25.69 -1.64 6.64
C GLU A 233 26.99 -1.32 7.41
N LYS A 234 26.92 -0.52 8.49
CA LYS A 234 28.08 -0.26 9.35
C LYS A 234 28.52 -1.50 10.11
N GLU A 235 27.60 -2.29 10.66
CA GLU A 235 27.92 -3.52 11.38
C GLU A 235 28.54 -4.59 10.47
N ILE A 236 28.02 -4.75 9.24
CA ILE A 236 28.59 -5.70 8.25
C ILE A 236 30.00 -5.27 7.86
N LYS A 237 30.22 -3.98 7.58
CA LYS A 237 31.57 -3.47 7.29
C LYS A 237 32.52 -3.68 8.47
N LEU A 238 32.05 -3.41 9.69
CA LEU A 238 32.84 -3.63 10.90
C LEU A 238 33.20 -5.11 11.06
N MET A 239 32.26 -6.03 10.86
CA MET A 239 32.51 -7.47 10.95
C MET A 239 33.54 -7.94 9.91
N LYS A 240 33.42 -7.51 8.65
CA LYS A 240 34.40 -7.86 7.61
C LYS A 240 35.81 -7.38 7.95
N VAL A 241 35.94 -6.13 8.40
CA VAL A 241 37.23 -5.57 8.84
C VAL A 241 37.79 -6.34 10.05
N MET A 242 36.94 -6.69 11.02
CA MET A 242 37.37 -7.49 12.18
C MET A 242 37.89 -8.87 11.76
N ASP A 243 37.23 -9.51 10.79
CA ASP A 243 37.64 -10.84 10.31
C ASP A 243 38.93 -10.78 9.47
N GLU A 244 39.13 -9.73 8.67
CA GLU A 244 40.40 -9.49 7.98
C GLU A 244 41.57 -9.32 8.98
N ILE A 245 41.36 -8.53 10.04
CA ILE A 245 42.35 -8.32 11.10
C ILE A 245 42.63 -9.63 11.85
N ARG A 246 41.62 -10.45 12.13
CA ARG A 246 41.80 -11.76 12.78
C ARG A 246 42.51 -12.77 11.90
N THR A 247 42.25 -12.75 10.60
CA THR A 247 42.91 -13.63 9.64
C THR A 247 44.39 -13.28 9.53
N LYS A 248 44.73 -11.98 9.54
CA LYS A 248 46.11 -11.51 9.38
C LYS A 248 46.93 -11.54 10.67
N PHE A 249 46.32 -11.25 11.82
CA PHE A 249 47.03 -11.06 13.10
C PHE A 249 46.63 -12.07 14.18
N GLY A 250 45.81 -13.07 13.85
CA GLY A 250 45.35 -14.13 14.76
C GLY A 250 44.03 -13.82 15.46
N LYS A 251 43.34 -14.87 15.93
CA LYS A 251 41.94 -14.80 16.44
C LYS A 251 41.73 -13.89 17.66
N ASN A 252 42.80 -13.55 18.38
CA ASN A 252 42.77 -12.67 19.55
C ASN A 252 43.24 -11.23 19.27
N SER A 253 43.51 -10.87 18.01
CA SER A 253 43.96 -9.53 17.63
C SER A 253 42.90 -8.45 17.83
N ILE A 254 41.62 -8.81 17.68
CA ILE A 254 40.48 -7.93 17.95
C ILE A 254 39.26 -8.70 18.45
N LEU A 255 38.72 -8.27 19.58
CA LEU A 255 37.59 -8.90 20.27
C LEU A 255 36.55 -7.84 20.65
N ARG A 256 35.28 -8.26 20.72
CA ARG A 256 34.23 -7.38 21.25
C ARG A 256 34.46 -7.19 22.75
N GLU A 257 34.10 -6.03 23.28
CA GLU A 257 34.24 -5.70 24.70
C GLU A 257 33.63 -6.77 25.62
N ILE A 258 32.47 -7.33 25.23
CA ILE A 258 31.79 -8.39 25.96
C ILE A 258 32.67 -9.64 26.16
N SER A 259 33.64 -9.89 25.27
CA SER A 259 34.60 -10.99 25.36
C SER A 259 35.64 -10.82 26.49
N TYR A 260 35.69 -9.65 27.14
CA TYR A 260 36.55 -9.35 28.29
C TYR A 260 35.81 -9.43 29.63
N THR A 261 34.50 -9.69 29.62
CA THR A 261 33.74 -9.91 30.86
C THR A 261 34.15 -11.24 31.51
N ASN A 262 34.02 -11.33 32.84
CA ASN A 262 34.45 -12.50 33.62
C ASN A 262 33.77 -13.82 33.21
N ASN A 263 32.59 -13.75 32.58
CA ASN A 263 31.83 -14.91 32.13
C ASN A 263 32.08 -15.27 30.65
N ALA A 264 32.93 -14.52 29.94
CA ALA A 264 33.14 -14.73 28.52
C ALA A 264 34.18 -15.83 28.24
N THR A 265 33.81 -16.79 27.40
CA THR A 265 34.67 -17.93 27.05
C THR A 265 35.46 -17.72 25.75
N ALA A 266 35.22 -16.63 25.02
CA ALA A 266 35.77 -16.40 23.68
C ALA A 266 37.31 -16.38 23.64
N ARG A 267 37.96 -15.71 24.61
CA ARG A 267 39.42 -15.64 24.71
C ARG A 267 40.06 -17.01 24.96
N TYR A 268 39.46 -17.78 25.87
CA TYR A 268 39.90 -19.13 26.21
C TYR A 268 39.67 -20.10 25.05
N ARG A 269 38.53 -20.04 24.36
CA ARG A 269 38.24 -20.90 23.21
C ARG A 269 39.20 -20.66 22.05
N ASN A 270 39.64 -19.43 21.85
CA ASN A 270 40.59 -19.09 20.78
C ASN A 270 41.99 -19.66 21.00
N THR A 271 42.33 -20.12 22.21
CA THR A 271 43.59 -20.84 22.50
C THR A 271 43.45 -22.36 22.35
N LEU A 272 42.25 -22.86 22.03
CA LEU A 272 41.99 -24.29 21.83
C LEU A 272 42.01 -24.62 20.33
N LEU A 273 42.69 -25.70 19.94
CA LEU A 273 42.59 -26.30 18.61
C LEU A 273 41.63 -27.49 18.68
N GLY A 274 40.50 -27.42 17.97
CA GLY A 274 39.50 -28.50 17.96
C GLY A 274 38.82 -28.76 19.31
N GLY A 275 38.86 -27.80 20.25
CA GLY A 275 38.27 -27.97 21.60
C GLY A 275 39.24 -28.51 22.66
N HIS A 276 40.48 -28.82 22.28
CA HIS A 276 41.55 -29.22 23.19
C HIS A 276 42.62 -28.13 23.29
N LYS A 277 43.33 -28.06 24.42
CA LYS A 277 44.44 -27.11 24.57
C LYS A 277 45.46 -27.40 23.48
N ALA A 278 45.78 -26.36 22.71
CA ALA A 278 46.87 -26.37 21.73
C ALA A 278 48.21 -26.58 22.42
#